data_AF-A0A6G7ZR11-F1
#
_entry.id   AF-A0A6G7ZR11-F1
#
_cell.length_a   1.000
_cell.length_b   1.000
_cell.length_c   1.000
_cell.angle_alpha   90.00
_cell.angle_beta   90.00
_cell.angle_gamma   90.00
#
_symmetry.space_group_name_H-M   'P 1'
#
loop_
_entity.id
_entity.type
_entity.pdbx_description
1 polymer ?
#
loop_
_entity_poly.entity_id
_entity_poly.type
_entity_poly.pdbx_seq_one_letter_code
_entity_poly.pdbx_strand_id
1 'polypeptide(L)' 'MQTYESRAAQARSEAEEAKLDNVRDRCLRAADAWEQMAERVRRTDQFRATLAADKARAAGLAE' A
#
# COMPACT_ATOMS: atom_id res chain seq x y z
N MET A 1 -9.97 -7.55 7.78
CA MET A 1 -8.78 -7.98 7.00
C MET A 1 -7.63 -7.03 7.31
N GLN A 2 -6.40 -7.53 7.43
CA GLN A 2 -5.22 -6.69 7.65
C GLN A 2 -4.79 -6.04 6.33
N THR A 3 -4.47 -4.74 6.31
CA THR A 3 -4.02 -4.02 5.10
C THR A 3 -2.54 -4.27 4.82
N TYR A 4 -2.10 -3.97 3.59
CA TYR A 4 -0.67 -4.02 3.25
C TYR A 4 0.16 -3.01 4.07
N GLU A 5 -0.40 -1.85 4.40
CA GLU A 5 0.25 -0.85 5.28
C GLU A 5 0.42 -1.38 6.71
N SER A 6 -0.59 -2.06 7.24
CA SER A 6 -0.51 -2.70 8.55
C SER A 6 0.50 -3.84 8.57
N ARG A 7 0.60 -4.64 7.48
CA ARG A 7 1.65 -5.67 7.31
C ARG A 7 3.05 -5.06 7.30
N ALA A 8 3.24 -3.94 6.59
CA ALA A 8 4.51 -3.24 6.53
C ALA A 8 4.93 -2.71 7.91
N ALA A 9 4.01 -2.04 8.62
CA ALA A 9 4.26 -1.54 9.96
C ALA A 9 4.61 -2.67 10.95
N GLN A 10 3.89 -3.79 10.89
CA GLN A 10 4.21 -4.96 11.70
C GLN A 10 5.62 -5.48 11.41
N ALA A 11 5.99 -5.64 10.13
CA ALA A 11 7.31 -6.11 9.76
C ALA A 11 8.44 -5.15 10.19
N ARG A 12 8.19 -3.83 10.22
CA ARG A 12 9.12 -2.84 10.80
C ARG A 12 9.27 -3.02 12.31
N SER A 13 8.16 -3.19 13.04
CA SER A 13 8.19 -3.46 14.48
C SER A 13 8.99 -4.74 14.79
N GLU A 14 8.78 -5.81 14.02
CA GLU A 14 9.52 -7.06 14.17
C GLU A 14 11.03 -6.87 13.88
N ALA A 15 11.40 -5.99 12.94
CA ALA A 15 12.78 -5.66 12.66
C ALA A 15 13.46 -4.88 13.81
N GLU A 16 12.72 -3.99 14.47
CA GLU A 16 13.19 -3.23 15.64
C GLU A 16 13.44 -4.15 16.85
N GLU A 17 12.58 -5.15 17.05
CA GLU A 17 12.71 -6.15 18.12
C GLU A 17 13.76 -7.23 17.81
N ALA A 18 14.20 -7.36 16.56
CA ALA A 18 15.12 -8.39 16.12
C ALA A 18 16.51 -8.21 16.76
N LYS A 19 16.93 -9.25 17.50
CA LYS A 19 18.25 -9.34 18.14
C LYS A 19 19.37 -9.76 17.18
N LEU A 20 19.03 -10.38 16.06
CA LEU A 20 19.98 -10.86 15.05
C LEU A 20 19.81 -10.04 13.77
N ASP A 21 20.93 -9.62 13.19
CA ASP A 21 20.93 -8.77 11.99
C ASP A 21 20.27 -9.48 10.79
N ASN A 22 20.50 -10.78 10.63
CA ASN A 22 19.88 -11.55 9.55
C ASN A 22 18.34 -11.61 9.65
N VAL A 23 17.79 -11.58 10.87
CA VAL A 23 16.35 -11.51 11.11
C VAL A 23 15.84 -10.11 10.81
N ARG A 24 16.54 -9.08 11.30
CA ARG A 24 16.23 -7.66 11.02
C ARG A 24 16.16 -7.41 9.50
N ASP A 25 17.17 -7.85 8.76
CA ASP A 25 17.24 -7.67 7.31
C ASP A 25 16.12 -8.40 6.57
N ARG A 26 15.68 -9.55 7.07
CA ARG A 26 14.55 -10.28 6.49
C ARG A 26 13.25 -9.52 6.76
N CYS A 27 13.05 -9.02 7.97
CA CYS A 27 11.87 -8.24 8.35
C CYS A 27 11.79 -6.92 7.57
N LEU A 28 12.91 -6.21 7.39
CA LEU A 28 12.96 -4.99 6.57
C LEU A 28 12.63 -5.26 5.09
N ARG A 29 13.15 -6.35 4.52
CA ARG A 29 12.78 -6.77 3.15
C ARG A 29 11.30 -7.11 3.02
N ALA A 30 10.71 -7.74 4.04
CA ALA A 30 9.29 -8.00 4.07
C ALA A 30 8.48 -6.71 4.15
N ALA A 31 8.89 -5.75 5.00
CA ALA A 31 8.26 -4.43 5.10
C ALA A 31 8.25 -3.71 3.75
N ASP A 32 9.39 -3.66 3.06
CA ASP A 32 9.51 -3.04 1.74
C ASP A 32 8.58 -3.69 0.71
N ALA A 33 8.52 -5.03 0.66
CA ALA A 33 7.60 -5.74 -0.23
C ALA A 33 6.13 -5.39 0.05
N TRP A 34 5.75 -5.26 1.32
CA TRP A 34 4.40 -4.85 1.70
C TRP A 34 4.09 -3.40 1.35
N GLU A 35 5.06 -2.50 1.48
CA GLU A 35 4.92 -1.09 1.08
C GLU A 35 4.73 -0.93 -0.41
N GLN A 36 5.49 -1.70 -1.21
CA GLN A 36 5.31 -1.74 -2.66
C GLN A 36 3.89 -2.21 -3.04
N MET A 37 3.33 -3.17 -2.32
CA MET A 37 1.95 -3.63 -2.55
C MET A 37 0.91 -2.59 -2.11
N ALA A 38 1.12 -1.93 -0.97
CA ALA A 38 0.28 -0.83 -0.52
C ALA A 38 0.23 0.30 -1.55
N GLU A 39 1.39 0.67 -2.10
CA GLU A 39 1.49 1.70 -3.13
C GLU A 39 0.75 1.30 -4.42
N ARG A 40 0.85 0.05 -4.86
CA ARG A 40 0.09 -0.44 -6.03
C ARG A 40 -1.42 -0.31 -5.82
N VAL A 41 -1.91 -0.63 -4.62
CA VAL A 41 -3.34 -0.47 -4.29
C VAL A 41 -3.71 1.01 -4.31
N ARG A 42 -2.96 1.87 -3.62
CA ARG A 42 -3.23 3.33 -3.60
C ARG A 42 -3.28 3.93 -5.00
N ARG A 43 -2.32 3.58 -5.86
CA ARG A 43 -2.30 4.04 -7.27
C ARG A 43 -3.51 3.57 -8.05
N THR A 44 -3.92 2.32 -7.86
CA THR A 44 -5.10 1.76 -8.53
C THR A 44 -6.36 2.49 -8.09
N ASP A 45 -6.50 2.76 -6.80
CA ASP A 45 -7.67 3.44 -6.25
C ASP A 45 -7.72 4.91 -6.69
N GLN A 46 -6.57 5.60 -6.75
CA GLN A 46 -6.48 6.95 -7.31
C GLN A 46 -6.88 6.99 -8.79
N PHE A 47 -6.43 6.01 -9.58
CA PHE A 47 -6.80 5.91 -10.99
C PHE A 47 -8.31 5.69 -11.15
N ARG A 48 -8.90 4.78 -10.36
CA ARG A 48 -10.34 4.54 -10.34
C ARG A 48 -11.14 5.78 -9.96
N ALA A 49 -10.70 6.52 -8.94
CA ALA A 49 -11.34 7.76 -8.52
C ALA A 49 -11.31 8.82 -9.63
N THR A 50 -10.19 8.92 -10.35
CA THR A 50 -10.03 9.84 -11.49
C THR A 50 -11.00 9.47 -12.62
N LEU A 51 -11.04 8.19 -13.02
CA LEU A 51 -11.97 7.71 -14.05
C LEU A 51 -13.44 7.91 -13.67
N ALA A 52 -13.79 7.69 -12.40
CA ALA A 52 -15.15 7.91 -11.91
C ALA A 52 -15.53 9.40 -12.00
N ALA A 53 -14.62 10.29 -11.64
CA ALA A 53 -14.83 11.74 -11.76
C ALA A 53 -14.96 12.18 -13.23
N ASP A 54 -14.10 11.67 -14.12
CA ASP A 54 -14.19 11.93 -15.56
C ASP A 54 -15.53 11.50 -16.14
N LYS A 55 -15.98 10.28 -15.78
CA LYS A 55 -17.27 9.76 -16.22
C LYS A 55 -18.43 10.58 -15.68
N ALA A 56 -18.40 10.98 -14.42
CA ALA A 56 -19.44 11.81 -13.82
C ALA A 56 -19.52 13.18 -14.50
N ARG A 57 -18.37 13.80 -14.82
CA ARG A 57 -18.31 15.06 -15.58
C ARG A 57 -18.88 14.89 -16.98
N ALA A 58 -18.51 13.83 -17.69
CA ALA A 58 -19.04 13.56 -19.03
C ALA A 58 -20.56 13.32 -19.02
N ALA A 59 -21.09 12.63 -18.00
CA ALA A 59 -22.52 12.42 -17.86
C ALA A 59 -23.28 13.71 -17.56
N GLY A 60 -22.77 14.56 -16.66
CA GLY A 60 -23.41 15.85 -16.33
C GLY A 60 -23.30 16.93 -17.41
N LEU A 61 -22.41 16.78 -18.40
CA LEU A 61 -22.36 17.63 -19.60
C LEU A 61 -23.32 17.16 -20.70
N ALA A 62 -23.86 15.95 -20.59
CA ALA A 62 -24.76 15.35 -21.56
C ALA A 62 -26.26 15.51 -21.18
N GLU A 63 -26.56 16.05 -19.99
CA GLU A 63 -27.88 16.49 -19.54
C GLU A 63 -28.11 17.98 -19.84
#